data_AF-A0A1Y5SCV9-F1
#
_entry.id   AF-A0A1Y5SCV9-F1
#
_cell.length_a   1.000
_cell.length_b   1.000
_cell.length_c   1.000
_cell.angle_alpha   90.00
_cell.angle_beta   90.00
_cell.angle_gamma   90.00
#
_symmetry.space_group_name_H-M   'P 1'
#
loop_
_entity.id
_entity.type
_entity.pdbx_description
1 polymer ?
#
loop_
_entity_poly.entity_id
_entity_poly.type
_entity_poly.pdbx_seq_one_letter_code
_entity_poly.pdbx_strand_id
1 'polypeptide(L)'
;MPRIPFADVTFPNQGASTRYEIENRLKQFIVDYRKNACALGNVYPVTERDRATIQRRSEAYIAATSRASGMSHLDKNDRAALEVFRGGAELVAVETEHRADEIASALHTDMPWMAQATEKLWQGMRSSVRRGDPAPQIAPLLLVGPPGIGNSHWARLLGDLMHVPTTVIEATNEPASFSITGSQRGWASCEPGKPLQTIIAHSIANPIVVDHLGDDGEQLEWVSDRSSISFYSVMRRATCRQKR
;
A
#
# COMPACT_ATOMS: atom_id res chain seq x y z
N MET A 1 14.28 -10.54 -1.50
CA MET A 1 13.19 -10.16 -0.58
C MET A 1 11.88 -10.71 -1.09
N PRO A 2 11.05 -11.33 -0.23
CA PRO A 2 9.71 -11.77 -0.61
C PRO A 2 8.85 -10.56 -1.00
N ARG A 3 8.02 -10.74 -2.02
CA ARG A 3 7.08 -9.71 -2.48
C ARG A 3 5.66 -10.20 -2.32
N ILE A 4 4.78 -9.30 -1.90
CA ILE A 4 3.34 -9.56 -1.80
C ILE A 4 2.59 -8.64 -2.77
N PRO A 5 1.47 -9.09 -3.35
CA PRO A 5 0.57 -8.19 -4.06
C PRO A 5 0.18 -7.00 -3.19
N PHE A 6 0.12 -5.81 -3.78
CA PHE A 6 -0.31 -4.59 -3.11
C PHE A 6 -1.74 -4.25 -3.53
N ALA A 7 -2.67 -4.15 -2.60
CA ALA A 7 -4.13 -4.07 -2.79
C ALA A 7 -4.77 -5.16 -3.72
N ASP A 8 -6.11 -5.32 -3.67
CA ASP A 8 -6.87 -6.16 -4.62
C ASP A 8 -7.00 -5.36 -5.94
N VAL A 9 -5.89 -4.83 -6.43
CA VAL A 9 -5.82 -3.93 -7.58
C VAL A 9 -5.11 -4.62 -8.73
N THR A 10 -5.60 -4.36 -9.93
CA THR A 10 -4.98 -4.85 -11.16
C THR A 10 -4.34 -3.67 -11.85
N PHE A 11 -3.01 -3.65 -11.89
CA PHE A 11 -2.28 -2.63 -12.63
C PHE A 11 -2.47 -2.87 -14.13
N PRO A 12 -3.03 -1.91 -14.89
CA PRO A 12 -3.14 -2.04 -16.34
C PRO A 12 -1.73 -2.20 -16.93
N ASN A 13 -1.55 -3.09 -17.89
CA ASN A 13 -0.24 -3.33 -18.52
C ASN A 13 0.42 -2.03 -18.98
N GLN A 14 1.75 -1.92 -18.92
CA GLN A 14 2.47 -0.72 -19.39
C GLN A 14 2.26 -0.45 -20.90
N GLY A 15 1.86 -1.46 -21.66
CA GLY A 15 1.38 -1.34 -23.05
C GLY A 15 -0.14 -1.21 -23.19
N ALA A 16 -0.85 -0.80 -22.12
CA ALA A 16 -2.29 -0.55 -22.21
C ALA A 16 -2.52 0.54 -23.26
N SER A 17 -3.31 0.19 -24.28
CA SER A 17 -3.48 1.07 -25.43
C SER A 17 -4.01 2.42 -24.98
N THR A 18 -3.31 3.51 -25.35
CA THR A 18 -3.81 4.86 -25.08
C THR A 18 -5.16 5.05 -25.77
N ARG A 19 -5.97 6.03 -25.32
CA ARG A 19 -7.24 6.37 -25.98
C ARG A 19 -7.06 6.52 -27.49
N TYR A 20 -6.01 7.22 -27.89
CA TYR A 20 -5.64 7.42 -29.29
C TYR A 20 -5.37 6.10 -30.02
N GLU A 21 -4.60 5.19 -29.43
CA GLU A 21 -4.32 3.87 -30.02
C GLU A 21 -5.59 3.00 -30.12
N ILE A 22 -6.47 3.03 -29.12
CA ILE A 22 -7.75 2.32 -29.14
C ILE A 22 -8.61 2.87 -30.29
N GLU A 23 -8.72 4.19 -30.41
CA GLU A 23 -9.48 4.85 -31.46
C GLU A 23 -8.91 4.54 -32.85
N ASN A 24 -7.59 4.55 -33.01
CA ASN A 24 -6.93 4.17 -34.25
C ASN A 24 -7.14 2.70 -34.62
N ARG A 25 -7.07 1.79 -33.64
CA ARG A 25 -7.35 0.36 -33.86
C ARG A 25 -8.79 0.13 -34.32
N LEU A 26 -9.76 0.80 -33.68
CA LEU A 26 -11.17 0.72 -34.07
C LEU A 26 -11.43 1.34 -35.45
N LYS A 27 -10.76 2.45 -35.76
CA LYS A 27 -10.80 3.09 -37.08
C LYS A 27 -10.27 2.15 -38.16
N GLN A 28 -9.09 1.55 -37.92
CA GLN A 28 -8.46 0.62 -38.85
C GLN A 28 -9.33 -0.62 -39.07
N PHE A 29 -9.90 -1.19 -37.99
CA PHE A 29 -10.84 -2.30 -38.08
C PHE A 29 -12.04 -2.00 -38.98
N ILE A 30 -12.65 -0.81 -38.89
CA ILE A 30 -13.79 -0.44 -39.75
C ILE A 30 -13.36 -0.33 -41.21
N VAL A 31 -12.19 0.27 -41.47
CA VAL A 31 -11.65 0.40 -42.83
C VAL A 31 -11.41 -0.99 -43.43
N ASP A 32 -10.77 -1.89 -42.68
CA ASP A 32 -10.45 -3.23 -43.17
C ASP A 32 -11.71 -4.10 -43.31
N TYR A 33 -12.66 -3.99 -42.39
CA TYR A 33 -13.96 -4.65 -42.48
C TYR A 33 -14.72 -4.23 -43.76
N ARG A 34 -14.71 -2.94 -44.09
CA ARG A 34 -15.36 -2.41 -45.31
C ARG A 34 -14.63 -2.82 -46.59
N LYS A 35 -13.30 -2.81 -46.58
CA LYS A 35 -12.49 -3.32 -47.71
C LYS A 35 -12.81 -4.78 -48.02
N ASN A 36 -12.95 -5.60 -46.98
CA ASN A 36 -13.28 -7.02 -47.15
C ASN A 36 -14.74 -7.26 -47.54
N ALA A 37 -15.67 -6.41 -47.09
CA ALA A 37 -17.10 -6.54 -47.39
C ALA A 37 -17.49 -5.99 -48.77
N CYS A 38 -16.82 -4.96 -49.28
CA CYS A 38 -17.06 -4.42 -50.61
C CYS A 38 -16.18 -5.12 -51.65
N ALA A 39 -16.75 -6.09 -52.38
CA ALA A 39 -16.13 -6.69 -53.56
C ALA A 39 -15.88 -5.68 -54.72
N LEU A 40 -16.41 -4.46 -54.62
CA LEU A 40 -16.41 -3.42 -55.66
C LEU A 40 -15.71 -2.14 -55.17
N GLY A 41 -14.40 -2.18 -54.93
CA GLY A 41 -13.41 -1.08 -55.04
C GLY A 41 -13.64 0.30 -54.37
N ASN A 42 -14.82 0.59 -53.82
CA ASN A 42 -15.18 1.89 -53.27
C ASN A 42 -14.84 1.91 -51.78
N VAL A 43 -13.72 2.55 -51.46
CA VAL A 43 -13.27 2.78 -50.08
C VAL A 43 -14.19 3.84 -49.46
N TYR A 44 -15.24 3.41 -48.77
CA TYR A 44 -16.10 4.33 -48.02
C TYR A 44 -15.30 4.96 -46.86
N PRO A 45 -15.11 6.29 -46.85
CA PRO A 45 -14.38 6.95 -45.78
C PRO A 45 -15.09 6.79 -44.43
N VAL A 46 -14.33 6.88 -43.34
CA VAL A 46 -14.85 6.84 -41.98
C VAL A 46 -15.79 8.04 -41.78
N THR A 47 -17.08 7.75 -41.58
CA THR A 47 -18.13 8.76 -41.46
C THR A 47 -18.14 9.40 -40.07
N GLU A 48 -18.85 10.52 -39.91
CA GLU A 48 -19.01 11.15 -38.59
C GLU A 48 -19.74 10.23 -37.58
N ARG A 49 -20.69 9.42 -38.07
CA ARG A 49 -21.36 8.41 -37.26
C ARG A 49 -20.40 7.31 -36.78
N ASP A 50 -19.41 6.94 -37.60
CA ASP A 50 -18.36 6.01 -37.22
C ASP A 50 -17.47 6.62 -36.15
N ARG A 51 -17.06 7.88 -36.32
CA ARG A 51 -16.24 8.61 -35.32
C ARG A 51 -16.93 8.67 -33.96
N ALA A 52 -18.21 9.05 -33.93
CA ALA A 52 -19.00 9.06 -32.70
C ALA A 52 -19.13 7.66 -32.06
N THR A 53 -19.21 6.61 -32.87
CA THR A 53 -19.28 5.22 -32.38
C THR A 53 -17.94 4.74 -31.83
N ILE A 54 -16.84 5.06 -32.52
CA ILE A 54 -15.46 4.78 -32.08
C ILE A 54 -15.20 5.47 -30.75
N GLN A 55 -15.53 6.76 -30.64
CA GLN A 55 -15.37 7.53 -29.42
C GLN A 55 -16.16 6.92 -28.25
N ARG A 56 -17.44 6.62 -28.45
CA ARG A 56 -18.27 6.01 -27.40
C ARG A 56 -17.71 4.66 -26.94
N ARG A 57 -17.19 3.85 -27.87
CA ARG A 57 -16.60 2.53 -27.57
C ARG A 57 -15.25 2.65 -26.88
N SER A 58 -14.39 3.59 -27.27
CA SER A 58 -13.10 3.83 -26.62
C SER A 58 -13.30 4.29 -25.17
N GLU A 59 -14.24 5.20 -24.93
CA GLU A 59 -14.65 5.64 -23.60
C GLU A 59 -15.21 4.50 -22.76
N ALA A 60 -16.11 3.67 -23.32
CA ALA A 60 -16.66 2.51 -22.63
C ALA A 60 -15.58 1.49 -22.23
N TYR A 61 -14.60 1.24 -23.12
CA TYR A 61 -13.49 0.33 -22.86
C TYR A 61 -12.56 0.85 -21.74
N ILE A 62 -12.18 2.13 -21.80
CA ILE A 62 -11.35 2.76 -20.75
C ILE A 62 -12.09 2.73 -19.42
N ALA A 63 -13.39 3.05 -19.41
CA ALA A 63 -14.20 3.03 -18.20
C ALA A 63 -14.35 1.60 -17.62
N ALA A 64 -14.46 0.58 -18.47
CA ALA A 64 -14.51 -0.82 -18.03
C ALA A 64 -13.16 -1.28 -17.45
N THR A 65 -12.06 -0.94 -18.11
CA THR A 65 -10.69 -1.24 -17.66
C THR A 65 -10.39 -0.55 -16.32
N SER A 66 -10.74 0.72 -16.20
CA SER A 66 -10.64 1.48 -14.95
C SER A 66 -11.44 0.83 -13.81
N ARG A 67 -12.69 0.39 -14.08
CA ARG A 67 -13.50 -0.33 -13.09
C ARG A 67 -12.89 -1.66 -12.69
N ALA A 68 -12.33 -2.41 -13.64
CA ALA A 68 -11.68 -3.69 -13.37
C ALA A 68 -10.37 -3.54 -12.58
N SER A 69 -9.68 -2.40 -12.70
CA SER A 69 -8.41 -2.15 -11.99
C SER A 69 -8.54 -2.04 -10.47
N GLY A 70 -9.75 -1.79 -9.94
CA GLY A 70 -9.96 -1.48 -8.51
C GLY A 70 -9.57 -0.04 -8.12
N MET A 71 -8.90 0.71 -8.99
CA MET A 71 -8.36 2.05 -8.74
C MET A 71 -9.22 3.19 -9.35
N SER A 72 -10.43 2.89 -9.82
CA SER A 72 -11.31 3.86 -10.50
C SER A 72 -11.65 5.08 -9.64
N HIS A 73 -11.61 4.93 -8.32
CA HIS A 73 -11.92 5.96 -7.32
C HIS A 73 -10.71 6.86 -7.00
N LEU A 74 -9.50 6.47 -7.37
CA LEU A 74 -8.28 7.25 -7.15
C LEU A 74 -8.11 8.30 -8.25
N ASP A 75 -7.47 9.42 -7.91
CA ASP A 75 -7.09 10.42 -8.90
C ASP A 75 -5.88 9.97 -9.73
N LYS A 76 -5.38 10.82 -10.63
CA LYS A 76 -4.22 10.46 -11.47
C LYS A 76 -2.91 10.40 -10.70
N ASN A 77 -2.73 11.26 -9.71
CA ASN A 77 -1.50 11.37 -8.94
C ASN A 77 -1.37 10.20 -7.96
N ASP A 78 -2.45 9.86 -7.27
CA ASP A 78 -2.57 8.69 -6.40
C ASP A 78 -2.29 7.40 -7.17
N ARG A 79 -2.87 7.26 -8.37
CA ARG A 79 -2.59 6.10 -9.22
C ARG A 79 -1.12 6.02 -9.61
N ALA A 80 -0.52 7.16 -9.96
CA ALA A 80 0.90 7.21 -10.30
C ALA A 80 1.80 6.88 -9.11
N ALA A 81 1.44 7.30 -7.89
CA ALA A 81 2.15 6.93 -6.67
C ALA A 81 2.10 5.42 -6.40
N LEU A 82 0.98 4.75 -6.74
CA LEU A 82 0.83 3.30 -6.55
C LEU A 82 1.54 2.46 -7.62
N GLU A 83 1.97 3.04 -8.75
CA GLU A 83 2.66 2.31 -9.83
C GLU A 83 3.93 1.60 -9.36
N VAL A 84 4.56 2.11 -8.31
CA VAL A 84 5.74 1.50 -7.67
C VAL A 84 5.46 0.05 -7.22
N PHE A 85 4.21 -0.26 -6.87
CA PHE A 85 3.80 -1.59 -6.41
C PHE A 85 3.32 -2.54 -7.51
N ARG A 86 3.49 -2.19 -8.78
CA ARG A 86 3.14 -3.07 -9.92
C ARG A 86 3.75 -4.47 -9.80
N GLY A 87 4.99 -4.54 -9.30
CA GLY A 87 5.71 -5.79 -9.06
C GLY A 87 5.47 -6.39 -7.67
N GLY A 88 4.45 -5.93 -6.94
CA GLY A 88 4.26 -6.22 -5.52
C GLY A 88 5.08 -5.29 -4.61
N ALA A 89 4.68 -5.26 -3.34
CA ALA A 89 5.41 -4.57 -2.29
C ALA A 89 6.45 -5.49 -1.65
N GLU A 90 7.62 -4.96 -1.33
CA GLU A 90 8.70 -5.73 -0.72
C GLU A 90 8.47 -5.90 0.77
N LEU A 91 8.80 -7.07 1.28
CA LEU A 91 8.80 -7.35 2.70
C LEU A 91 10.23 -7.55 3.18
N VAL A 92 10.56 -6.89 4.28
CA VAL A 92 11.81 -7.14 5.00
C VAL A 92 11.61 -8.35 5.90
N ALA A 93 12.36 -9.41 5.62
CA ALA A 93 12.29 -10.67 6.36
C ALA A 93 13.38 -10.75 7.42
N VAL A 94 13.10 -11.49 8.49
CA VAL A 94 14.14 -12.04 9.37
C VAL A 94 14.29 -13.50 8.94
N GLU A 95 15.39 -13.82 8.27
CA GLU A 95 15.55 -15.09 7.55
C GLU A 95 15.84 -16.28 8.46
N THR A 96 16.47 -16.03 9.62
CA THR A 96 16.96 -17.09 10.51
C THR A 96 16.67 -16.76 11.97
N GLU A 97 16.59 -17.80 12.81
CA GLU A 97 16.50 -17.61 14.26
C GLU A 97 17.73 -16.86 14.79
N HIS A 98 18.91 -17.14 14.21
CA HIS A 98 20.14 -16.42 14.54
C HIS A 98 20.01 -14.91 14.32
N ARG A 99 19.42 -14.48 13.20
CA ARG A 99 19.20 -13.05 12.97
C ARG A 99 18.24 -12.45 14.00
N ALA A 100 17.22 -13.19 14.42
CA ALA A 100 16.34 -12.75 15.51
C ALA A 100 17.11 -12.62 16.84
N ASP A 101 18.04 -13.54 17.12
CA ASP A 101 18.89 -13.52 18.31
C ASP A 101 19.85 -12.33 18.30
N GLU A 102 20.46 -12.00 17.15
CA GLU A 102 21.31 -10.80 16.97
C GLU A 102 20.55 -9.51 17.27
N ILE A 103 19.34 -9.36 16.72
CA ILE A 103 18.50 -8.17 16.92
C ILE A 103 18.14 -8.05 18.41
N ALA A 104 17.72 -9.15 19.04
CA ALA A 104 17.37 -9.16 20.46
C ALA A 104 18.59 -8.83 21.35
N SER A 105 19.76 -9.38 21.03
CA SER A 105 21.00 -9.12 21.76
C SER A 105 21.44 -7.66 21.64
N ALA A 106 21.35 -7.07 20.45
CA ALA A 106 21.65 -5.64 20.24
C ALA A 106 20.72 -4.74 21.06
N LEU A 107 19.40 -4.98 20.99
CA LEU A 107 18.42 -4.23 21.79
C LEU A 107 18.65 -4.37 23.29
N HIS A 108 18.96 -5.57 23.76
CA HIS A 108 19.20 -5.83 25.18
C HIS A 108 20.52 -5.20 25.67
N THR A 109 21.52 -5.09 24.80
CA THR A 109 22.80 -4.44 25.12
C THR A 109 22.62 -2.94 25.30
N ASP A 110 21.88 -2.29 24.39
CA ASP A 110 21.66 -0.85 24.44
C ASP A 110 20.60 -0.44 25.47
N MET A 111 19.58 -1.28 25.66
CA MET A 111 18.41 -0.98 26.49
C MET A 111 18.04 -2.16 27.42
N PRO A 112 18.90 -2.55 28.37
CA PRO A 112 18.65 -3.69 29.25
C PRO A 112 17.39 -3.54 30.10
N TRP A 113 16.98 -2.31 30.44
CA TRP A 113 15.73 -2.04 31.17
C TRP A 113 14.46 -2.33 30.34
N MET A 114 14.57 -2.45 29.01
CA MET A 114 13.50 -2.83 28.08
C MET A 114 13.49 -4.35 27.79
N ALA A 115 14.09 -5.16 28.66
CA ALA A 115 14.20 -6.61 28.47
C ALA A 115 12.85 -7.28 28.20
N GLN A 116 11.78 -6.90 28.91
CA GLN A 116 10.47 -7.52 28.75
C GLN A 116 9.87 -7.29 27.36
N ALA A 117 10.02 -6.08 26.82
CA ALA A 117 9.58 -5.74 25.48
C ALA A 117 10.40 -6.49 24.41
N THR A 118 11.72 -6.49 24.59
CA THR A 118 12.67 -7.17 23.71
C THR A 118 12.43 -8.68 23.67
N GLU A 119 12.11 -9.29 24.81
CA GLU A 119 11.78 -10.72 24.92
C GLU A 119 10.52 -11.08 24.11
N LYS A 120 9.46 -10.27 24.21
CA LYS A 120 8.22 -10.51 23.44
C LYS A 120 8.44 -10.38 21.94
N LEU A 121 9.21 -9.36 21.54
CA LEU A 121 9.63 -9.17 20.15
C LEU A 121 10.44 -10.38 19.66
N TRP A 122 11.45 -10.81 20.43
CA TRP A 122 12.33 -11.93 20.10
C TRP A 122 11.56 -13.24 19.92
N GLN A 123 10.67 -13.57 20.86
CA GLN A 123 9.80 -14.74 20.77
C GLN A 123 8.91 -14.70 19.52
N GLY A 124 8.38 -13.52 19.18
CA GLY A 124 7.58 -13.28 17.97
C GLY A 124 8.39 -13.55 16.70
N MET A 125 9.58 -12.96 16.59
CA MET A 125 10.47 -13.14 15.45
C MET A 125 10.86 -14.61 15.26
N ARG A 126 11.33 -15.30 16.30
CA ARG A 126 11.71 -16.73 16.23
C ARG A 126 10.52 -17.61 15.84
N SER A 127 9.35 -17.35 16.43
CA SER A 127 8.14 -18.10 16.09
C SER A 127 7.75 -17.91 14.63
N SER A 128 7.96 -16.72 14.09
CA SER A 128 7.67 -16.40 12.69
C SER A 128 8.63 -17.10 11.73
N VAL A 129 9.93 -17.12 12.06
CA VAL A 129 10.94 -17.89 11.31
C VAL A 129 10.59 -19.37 11.29
N ARG A 130 10.22 -19.96 12.44
CA ARG A 130 9.84 -21.39 12.54
C ARG A 130 8.62 -21.76 11.71
N ARG A 131 7.68 -20.83 11.54
CA ARG A 131 6.50 -21.02 10.70
C ARG A 131 6.80 -20.82 9.21
N GLY A 132 7.95 -20.27 8.86
CA GLY A 132 8.29 -19.91 7.48
C GLY A 132 7.48 -18.72 6.96
N ASP A 133 7.08 -17.80 7.84
CA ASP A 133 6.35 -16.61 7.42
C ASP A 133 7.25 -15.71 6.55
N PRO A 134 6.69 -15.02 5.53
CA PRO A 134 7.47 -14.17 4.63
C PRO A 134 8.04 -12.90 5.30
N ALA A 135 7.54 -12.52 6.48
CA ALA A 135 8.01 -11.40 7.27
C ALA A 135 7.75 -11.66 8.77
N PRO A 136 8.51 -11.03 9.69
CA PRO A 136 8.31 -11.19 11.12
C PRO A 136 6.87 -10.83 11.53
N GLN A 137 6.19 -11.80 12.13
CA GLN A 137 4.86 -11.60 12.71
C GLN A 137 4.96 -11.52 14.22
N ILE A 138 4.82 -10.30 14.74
CA ILE A 138 5.05 -9.95 16.14
C ILE A 138 3.72 -9.44 16.71
N ALA A 139 3.33 -9.85 17.91
CA ALA A 139 2.12 -9.30 18.54
C ALA A 139 2.27 -7.78 18.75
N PRO A 140 1.21 -6.94 18.66
CA PRO A 140 1.37 -5.52 18.88
C PRO A 140 1.81 -5.30 20.32
N LEU A 141 2.90 -4.55 20.51
CA LEU A 141 3.48 -4.34 21.82
C LEU A 141 2.96 -3.04 22.42
N LEU A 142 2.45 -3.14 23.64
CA LEU A 142 2.09 -2.00 24.47
C LEU A 142 3.25 -1.68 25.42
N LEU A 143 3.99 -0.61 25.14
CA LEU A 143 5.02 -0.13 26.06
C LEU A 143 4.39 0.89 27.00
N VAL A 144 4.47 0.63 28.31
CA VAL A 144 3.97 1.52 29.37
C VAL A 144 5.12 1.79 30.32
N GLY A 145 5.43 3.06 30.52
CA GLY A 145 6.49 3.46 31.42
C GLY A 145 6.37 4.93 31.82
N PRO A 146 7.20 5.37 32.79
CA PRO A 146 7.35 6.78 33.08
C PRO A 146 7.90 7.54 31.86
N PRO A 147 7.56 8.83 31.73
CA PRO A 147 8.05 9.65 30.63
C PRO A 147 9.58 9.68 30.62
N GLY A 148 10.15 9.55 29.43
CA GLY A 148 11.60 9.54 29.24
C GLY A 148 12.29 8.18 29.45
N ILE A 149 11.55 7.08 29.66
CA ILE A 149 12.13 5.72 29.73
C ILE A 149 12.80 5.25 28.42
N GLY A 150 12.61 5.99 27.33
CA GLY A 150 13.27 5.73 26.03
C GLY A 150 12.40 4.94 25.04
N ASN A 151 11.08 4.90 25.22
CA ASN A 151 10.16 4.19 24.34
C ASN A 151 10.33 4.51 22.84
N SER A 152 10.35 5.80 22.48
CA SER A 152 10.54 6.23 21.09
C SER A 152 11.95 5.93 20.57
N HIS A 153 12.95 5.87 21.46
CA HIS A 153 14.31 5.49 21.10
C HIS A 153 14.39 3.99 20.81
N TRP A 154 13.76 3.14 21.64
CA TRP A 154 13.66 1.70 21.43
C TRP A 154 13.04 1.37 20.06
N ALA A 155 11.95 2.05 19.70
CA ALA A 155 11.28 1.79 18.42
C ALA A 155 12.11 2.22 17.20
N ARG A 156 12.87 3.32 17.29
CA ARG A 156 13.81 3.73 16.22
C ARG A 156 14.96 2.75 16.09
N LEU A 157 15.57 2.36 17.21
CA LEU A 157 16.64 1.38 17.25
C LEU A 157 16.20 0.04 16.64
N LEU A 158 14.97 -0.40 16.93
CA LEU A 158 14.37 -1.57 16.30
C LEU A 158 14.26 -1.42 14.77
N GLY A 159 13.80 -0.26 14.28
CA GLY A 159 13.73 0.04 12.85
C GLY A 159 15.09 -0.04 12.16
N ASP A 160 16.10 0.55 12.79
CA ASP A 160 17.47 0.55 12.29
C ASP A 160 18.04 -0.87 12.23
N LEU A 161 17.82 -1.69 13.26
CA LEU A 161 18.28 -3.09 13.33
C LEU A 161 17.55 -4.01 12.34
N MET A 162 16.26 -3.78 12.11
CA MET A 162 15.49 -4.53 11.14
C MET A 162 15.66 -4.02 9.70
N HIS A 163 16.26 -2.84 9.50
CA HIS A 163 16.30 -2.13 8.22
C HIS A 163 14.90 -1.88 7.63
N VAL A 164 13.97 -1.52 8.50
CA VAL A 164 12.57 -1.25 8.17
C VAL A 164 12.27 0.22 8.41
N PRO A 165 11.54 0.92 7.51
CA PRO A 165 11.17 2.30 7.75
C PRO A 165 10.26 2.43 8.98
N THR A 166 10.57 3.40 9.84
CA THR A 166 9.81 3.71 11.04
C THR A 166 9.00 4.98 10.85
N THR A 167 7.70 4.91 11.12
CA THR A 167 6.77 6.04 11.11
C THR A 167 6.36 6.37 12.55
N VAL A 168 6.55 7.61 12.99
CA VAL A 168 6.07 8.08 14.29
C VAL A 168 4.81 8.93 14.08
N ILE A 169 3.76 8.63 14.84
CA ILE A 169 2.50 9.36 14.87
C ILE A 169 2.39 10.00 16.26
N GLU A 170 2.36 11.32 16.30
CA GLU A 170 2.19 12.09 17.54
C GLU A 170 0.71 12.48 17.69
N ALA A 171 0.13 12.28 18.88
CA ALA A 171 -1.28 12.59 19.16
C ALA A 171 -1.61 14.09 19.29
N THR A 172 -0.65 15.00 19.12
CA THR A 172 -0.75 16.36 19.65
C THR A 172 -1.51 17.38 18.80
N ASN A 173 -1.98 17.08 17.59
CA ASN A 173 -2.74 18.09 16.81
C ASN A 173 -3.73 17.57 15.76
N GLU A 174 -3.66 16.30 15.37
CA GLU A 174 -4.63 15.69 14.47
C GLU A 174 -5.37 14.57 15.21
N PRO A 175 -6.68 14.38 14.98
CA PRO A 175 -7.35 13.17 15.44
C PRO A 175 -6.55 11.96 14.96
N ALA A 176 -6.02 11.14 15.88
CA ALA A 176 -5.14 10.00 15.57
C ALA A 176 -5.72 9.07 14.49
N SER A 177 -7.05 9.00 14.40
CA SER A 177 -7.80 8.31 13.36
C SER A 177 -7.45 8.77 11.94
N PHE A 178 -7.27 10.06 11.68
CA PHE A 178 -6.92 10.60 10.35
C PHE A 178 -5.45 10.39 10.01
N SER A 179 -4.54 10.46 11.00
CA SER A 179 -3.12 10.20 10.79
C SER A 179 -2.86 8.73 10.41
N ILE A 180 -3.63 7.78 10.96
CA ILE A 180 -3.51 6.34 10.67
C ILE A 180 -4.27 5.96 9.39
N THR A 181 -5.53 6.41 9.24
CA THR A 181 -6.41 5.95 8.15
C THR A 181 -6.45 6.89 6.94
N GLY A 182 -5.89 8.10 7.05
CA GLY A 182 -6.01 9.18 6.08
C GLY A 182 -7.22 10.08 6.35
N SER A 183 -7.21 11.29 5.78
CA SER A 183 -8.31 12.25 5.92
C SER A 183 -9.54 11.87 5.08
N GLN A 184 -10.74 12.24 5.54
CA GLN A 184 -11.99 11.99 4.83
C GLN A 184 -12.13 12.96 3.64
N ARG A 185 -12.62 12.46 2.49
CA ARG A 185 -12.74 13.17 1.18
C ARG A 185 -13.58 14.46 1.12
N GLY A 186 -13.99 15.02 2.26
CA GLY A 186 -14.81 16.24 2.36
C GLY A 186 -14.01 17.53 2.51
N TRP A 187 -12.69 17.45 2.70
CA TRP A 187 -11.78 18.59 2.78
C TRP A 187 -10.91 18.61 1.51
N ALA A 188 -10.53 19.79 1.04
CA ALA A 188 -9.99 20.01 -0.31
C ALA A 188 -8.70 19.22 -0.67
N SER A 189 -8.07 18.55 0.29
CA SER A 189 -6.97 17.60 0.12
C SER A 189 -7.28 16.29 0.85
N CYS A 190 -7.16 15.16 0.14
CA CYS A 190 -7.37 13.82 0.67
C CYS A 190 -6.01 13.14 0.73
N GLU A 191 -5.38 13.15 1.89
CA GLU A 191 -4.05 12.54 2.02
C GLU A 191 -4.16 11.13 2.61
N PRO A 192 -3.41 10.16 2.05
CA PRO A 192 -3.31 8.83 2.64
C PRO A 192 -2.68 8.93 4.04
N GLY A 193 -3.04 8.02 4.95
CA GLY A 193 -2.45 7.98 6.29
C GLY A 193 -0.93 7.81 6.26
N LYS A 194 -0.25 8.27 7.31
CA LYS A 194 1.23 8.25 7.44
C LYS A 194 1.86 6.87 7.21
N PRO A 195 1.26 5.75 7.68
CA PRO A 195 1.79 4.41 7.37
C PRO A 195 1.81 4.11 5.87
N LEU A 196 0.73 4.46 5.16
CA LEU A 196 0.63 4.23 3.72
C LEU A 196 1.60 5.13 2.93
N GLN A 197 1.75 6.38 3.34
CA GLN A 197 2.76 7.28 2.77
C GLN A 197 4.17 6.70 2.92
N THR A 198 4.48 6.14 4.09
CA THR A 198 5.79 5.52 4.36
C THR A 198 6.01 4.28 3.50
N ILE A 199 4.98 3.44 3.34
CA ILE A 199 5.04 2.27 2.46
C ILE A 199 5.29 2.71 1.01
N ILE A 200 4.57 3.71 0.51
CA ILE A 200 4.76 4.27 -0.85
C ILE A 200 6.18 4.83 -1.02
N ALA A 201 6.68 5.60 -0.06
CA ALA A 201 7.99 6.24 -0.14
C ALA A 201 9.15 5.23 -0.14
N HIS A 202 9.05 4.18 0.67
CA HIS A 202 10.14 3.20 0.85
C HIS A 202 9.94 1.89 0.07
N SER A 203 8.78 1.69 -0.56
CA SER A 203 8.39 0.44 -1.24
C SER A 203 8.39 -0.81 -0.35
N ILE A 204 8.39 -0.63 0.98
CA ILE A 204 8.42 -1.69 1.98
C ILE A 204 7.04 -1.80 2.63
N ALA A 205 6.42 -2.99 2.58
CA ALA A 205 5.05 -3.23 3.03
C ALA A 205 4.91 -3.47 4.55
N ASN A 206 5.99 -3.68 5.28
CA ASN A 206 5.97 -3.93 6.72
C ASN A 206 6.71 -2.85 7.53
N PRO A 207 6.29 -1.57 7.49
CA PRO A 207 6.90 -0.51 8.29
C PRO A 207 6.66 -0.73 9.79
N ILE A 208 7.52 -0.13 10.62
CA ILE A 208 7.27 0.00 12.06
C ILE A 208 6.48 1.28 12.26
N VAL A 209 5.29 1.20 12.83
CA VAL A 209 4.47 2.38 13.14
C VAL A 209 4.42 2.54 14.65
N VAL A 210 4.81 3.71 15.14
CA VAL A 210 4.81 4.06 16.57
C VAL A 210 3.73 5.11 16.77
N ASP A 211 2.73 4.82 17.61
CA ASP A 211 1.72 5.80 17.99
C ASP A 211 1.95 6.29 19.42
N HIS A 212 2.06 7.60 19.59
CA HIS A 212 2.23 8.25 20.88
C HIS A 212 0.91 8.85 21.34
N LEU A 213 0.21 8.16 22.25
CA LEU A 213 -0.98 8.67 22.92
C LEU A 213 -0.57 9.68 24.01
N GLY A 214 -1.24 10.84 24.04
CA GLY A 214 -0.82 12.06 24.75
C GLY A 214 -0.59 11.97 26.27
N ASP A 215 -0.05 13.07 26.81
CA ASP A 215 0.35 13.27 28.20
C ASP A 215 -0.81 13.04 29.17
N ASP A 216 -0.93 11.83 29.74
CA ASP A 216 -1.59 11.52 31.03
C ASP A 216 -1.47 10.02 31.46
N GLY A 217 -0.63 9.21 30.82
CA GLY A 217 -0.48 7.78 31.16
C GLY A 217 -0.18 6.97 29.91
N GLU A 218 1.09 7.03 29.51
CA GLU A 218 1.63 6.54 28.25
C GLU A 218 1.19 5.11 27.90
N GLN A 219 0.39 4.99 26.84
CA GLN A 219 0.10 3.75 26.12
C GLN A 219 0.72 3.85 24.72
N LEU A 220 1.73 3.03 24.42
CA LEU A 220 2.30 2.90 23.08
C LEU A 220 1.69 1.72 22.35
N GLU A 221 0.79 1.94 21.39
CA GLU A 221 0.29 0.84 20.56
C GLU A 221 1.10 0.75 19.25
N TRP A 222 1.39 -0.49 18.84
CA TRP A 222 1.80 -0.99 17.51
C TRP A 222 3.28 -1.36 17.28
N VAL A 223 3.50 -2.67 17.11
CA VAL A 223 4.44 -3.27 16.14
C VAL A 223 3.70 -4.48 15.55
N SER A 224 3.18 -4.33 14.33
CA SER A 224 2.44 -5.26 13.44
C SER A 224 2.32 -6.75 13.83
N ASP A 225 1.09 -7.20 14.18
CA ASP A 225 0.66 -8.62 14.33
C ASP A 225 -0.25 -9.14 13.21
N ARG A 226 0.00 -10.42 12.87
CA ARG A 226 -0.81 -11.49 12.24
C ARG A 226 -1.73 -11.20 11.06
N SER A 227 -1.77 -9.96 10.63
CA SER A 227 -2.79 -9.45 9.74
C SER A 227 -2.17 -8.55 8.68
N SER A 228 -0.94 -8.80 8.25
CA SER A 228 -0.33 -8.08 7.11
C SER A 228 -1.02 -8.40 5.77
N ILE A 229 -2.09 -9.21 5.79
CA ILE A 229 -3.12 -9.31 4.72
C ILE A 229 -4.34 -8.39 4.99
N SER A 230 -4.32 -7.57 6.04
CA SER A 230 -5.47 -6.81 6.53
C SER A 230 -5.21 -5.34 6.84
N PHE A 231 -4.06 -4.76 6.47
CA PHE A 231 -4.07 -3.32 6.13
C PHE A 231 -4.96 -3.08 4.89
N TYR A 232 -5.14 -4.13 4.08
CA TYR A 232 -6.18 -4.25 3.06
C TYR A 232 -7.62 -4.20 3.60
N SER A 233 -7.94 -4.68 4.81
CA SER A 233 -9.31 -4.60 5.33
C SER A 233 -9.63 -3.20 5.85
N VAL A 234 -8.63 -2.53 6.44
CA VAL A 234 -8.75 -1.12 6.84
C VAL A 234 -8.78 -0.22 5.60
N MET A 235 -7.95 -0.46 4.57
CA MET A 235 -8.11 0.23 3.29
C MET A 235 -9.41 -0.16 2.54
N ARG A 236 -9.90 -1.40 2.62
CA ARG A 236 -11.23 -1.82 2.10
C ARG A 236 -12.40 -1.11 2.79
N ARG A 237 -12.21 -0.61 4.02
CA ARG A 237 -13.24 0.14 4.77
C ARG A 237 -13.03 1.66 4.73
N ALA A 238 -11.78 2.12 4.64
CA ALA A 238 -11.39 3.53 4.61
C ALA A 238 -11.43 4.13 3.19
N THR A 239 -11.43 3.31 2.13
CA THR A 239 -11.95 3.76 0.84
C THR A 239 -13.46 3.83 0.93
N CYS A 240 -13.91 4.98 1.45
CA CYS A 240 -15.29 5.43 1.60
C CYS A 240 -16.25 4.66 0.68
N ARG A 241 -16.95 3.70 1.29
CA ARG A 241 -18.23 3.23 0.80
C ARG A 241 -19.07 4.49 0.60
N GLN A 242 -19.25 4.89 -0.66
CA GLN A 242 -20.16 5.95 -1.02
C GLN A 242 -21.54 5.48 -0.55
N LYS A 243 -21.97 5.96 0.63
CA LYS A 243 -23.36 5.83 1.05
C LYS A 243 -24.15 6.54 -0.05
N ARG A 244 -24.83 5.75 -0.87
CA ARG A 244 -26.01 6.20 -1.59
C ARG A 244 -27.07 6.61 -0.57
#